data_AF-A0A1M6W6V5-F1
#
_entry.id   AF-A0A1M6W6V5-F1
#
_cell.length_a   1.000
_cell.length_b   1.000
_cell.length_c   1.000
_cell.angle_alpha   90.00
_cell.angle_beta   90.00
_cell.angle_gamma   90.00
#
_symmetry.space_group_name_H-M   'P 1'
#
loop_
_entity.id
_entity.type
_entity.pdbx_description
1 polymer ?
#
loop_
_entity_poly.entity_id
_entity_poly.type
_entity_poly.pdbx_seq_one_letter_code
_entity_poly.pdbx_strand_id
1 'polypeptide(L)'
;MKKNNNLEKFSLEELLLKQKKLKTIVIVFSTIMFATSIFLVYTGIKTKNYALLAIAFGGSSSLFILFSQLSLLNKEIFSRENKNSENEI
;
A
#
# COMPACT_ATOMS: atom_id res chain seq x y z
N MET A 1 -15.66 -5.60 7.61
CA MET A 1 -16.10 -4.21 7.40
C MET A 1 -15.92 -3.86 5.93
N LYS A 2 -16.99 -3.84 5.12
CA LYS A 2 -16.93 -3.50 3.70
C LYS A 2 -16.76 -1.98 3.62
N LYS A 3 -15.51 -1.50 3.64
CA LYS A 3 -15.19 -0.09 3.42
C LYS A 3 -15.55 0.17 1.95
N ASN A 4 -16.76 0.67 1.74
CA ASN A 4 -17.25 1.01 0.42
C ASN A 4 -16.46 2.24 -0.03
N ASN A 5 -15.31 1.97 -0.63
CA ASN A 5 -14.36 2.95 -1.15
C ASN A 5 -15.00 3.55 -2.38
N ASN A 6 -16.01 4.39 -2.19
CA ASN A 6 -16.74 5.01 -3.28
C ASN A 6 -15.83 6.12 -3.85
N LEU A 7 -14.76 5.70 -4.53
CA LEU A 7 -13.77 6.55 -5.18
C LEU A 7 -14.47 7.48 -6.18
N GLU A 8 -15.59 7.03 -6.74
CA GLU A 8 -16.55 7.78 -7.58
C GLU A 8 -17.01 9.10 -6.94
N LYS A 9 -17.06 9.19 -5.59
CA LYS A 9 -17.52 10.39 -4.88
C LYS A 9 -16.45 11.47 -4.69
N PHE A 10 -15.18 11.15 -4.93
CA PHE A 10 -14.08 12.11 -4.77
C PHE A 10 -13.78 12.79 -6.10
N SER A 11 -13.38 14.07 -6.07
CA SER A 11 -12.86 14.75 -7.26
C SER A 11 -11.48 14.19 -7.66
N LEU A 12 -11.04 14.44 -8.90
CA LEU A 12 -9.70 14.04 -9.36
C LEU A 12 -8.59 14.60 -8.45
N GLU A 13 -8.71 15.86 -8.03
CA GLU A 13 -7.75 16.49 -7.12
C GLU A 13 -7.71 15.80 -5.75
N GLU A 14 -8.87 15.43 -5.20
CA GLU A 14 -8.95 14.70 -3.93
C GLU A 14 -8.36 13.29 -4.03
N LEU A 15 -8.54 12.63 -5.17
CA LEU A 15 -7.95 11.32 -5.46
C LEU A 15 -6.42 11.42 -5.54
N LEU A 16 -5.87 12.43 -6.22
CA LEU A 16 -4.42 12.68 -6.29
C LEU A 16 -3.83 13.00 -4.91
N LEU A 17 -4.52 13.81 -4.09
CA LEU A 17 -4.10 14.09 -2.72
C LEU A 17 -4.10 12.83 -1.85
N LYS A 18 -5.12 11.98 -1.97
CA LYS A 18 -5.18 10.67 -1.27
C LYS A 18 -4.07 9.73 -1.75
N GLN A 19 -3.76 9.72 -3.04
CA GLN A 19 -2.71 8.90 -3.62
C GLN A 19 -1.36 9.30 -3.06
N LYS A 20 -1.05 10.60 -3.01
CA LYS A 20 0.20 11.12 -2.44
C LYS A 20 0.33 10.72 -0.97
N LYS A 21 -0.73 10.90 -0.17
CA LYS A 21 -0.75 10.49 1.25
C LYS A 21 -0.53 8.98 1.42
N LEU A 22 -1.26 8.15 0.69
CA LEU A 22 -1.11 6.69 0.76
C LEU A 22 0.28 6.23 0.29
N LYS A 23 0.83 6.84 -0.77
CA LYS A 23 2.17 6.54 -1.25
C LYS A 23 3.23 6.86 -0.20
N THR A 24 3.13 8.00 0.48
CA THR A 24 4.02 8.35 1.60
C THR A 24 3.93 7.33 2.73
N ILE A 25 2.71 6.94 3.13
CA ILE A 25 2.51 5.92 4.17
C ILE A 25 3.13 4.59 3.76
N VAL A 26 2.89 4.13 2.53
CA VAL A 26 3.44 2.87 2.01
C VAL A 26 4.97 2.90 2.04
N ILE A 27 5.60 4.00 1.62
CA ILE A 27 7.07 4.13 1.65
C ILE A 27 7.60 4.04 3.07
N VAL A 28 7.07 4.86 4.00
CA VAL A 28 7.52 4.87 5.40
C VAL A 28 7.34 3.51 6.05
N PHE A 29 6.16 2.91 5.88
CA PHE A 29 5.84 1.62 6.49
C PHE A 29 6.65 0.48 5.87
N SER A 30 6.90 0.53 4.56
CA SER A 30 7.77 -0.41 3.85
C SER A 30 9.20 -0.36 4.39
N THR A 31 9.78 0.83 4.56
CA THR A 31 11.15 1.00 5.05
C THR A 31 11.30 0.45 6.47
N ILE A 32 10.37 0.80 7.37
CA ILE A 32 10.40 0.32 8.76
C ILE A 32 10.23 -1.19 8.79
N MET A 33 9.22 -1.72 8.09
CA MET A 33 8.94 -3.16 8.07
C MET A 33 10.12 -3.96 7.50
N PHE A 34 10.82 -3.44 6.49
CA PHE A 34 11.99 -4.09 5.93
C PHE A 34 13.15 -4.16 6.94
N ALA A 35 13.45 -3.06 7.63
CA ALA A 35 14.47 -3.03 8.68
C ALA A 35 14.12 -3.99 9.83
N THR A 36 12.87 -3.98 10.29
CA THR A 36 12.39 -4.90 11.33
C THR A 36 12.44 -6.36 10.88
N SER A 37 12.10 -6.64 9.62
CA SER A 37 12.16 -8.00 9.06
C SER A 37 13.59 -8.53 9.01
N ILE A 38 14.56 -7.72 8.61
CA ILE A 38 16.00 -8.10 8.65
C ILE A 38 16.41 -8.43 10.09
N PHE A 39 16.04 -7.59 11.05
CA PHE A 39 16.35 -7.81 12.46
C PHE A 39 15.72 -9.11 13.00
N LEU A 40 14.47 -9.37 12.66
CA LEU A 40 13.73 -10.58 13.05
C LEU A 40 14.36 -11.84 12.44
N VAL A 41 14.74 -11.79 11.16
CA VAL A 41 15.40 -12.91 10.47
C VAL A 41 16.75 -13.20 11.10
N TYR A 42 17.60 -12.18 11.31
CA TYR A 42 18.89 -12.34 11.96
C TYR A 42 18.76 -12.93 13.36
N THR A 43 17.86 -12.38 14.17
CA THR A 43 17.61 -12.85 15.54
C THR A 43 17.03 -14.26 15.56
N GLY A 44 16.10 -14.58 14.67
CA GLY A 44 15.49 -15.89 14.54
C GLY A 44 16.50 -16.99 14.21
N ILE A 45 17.43 -16.72 13.29
CA ILE A 45 18.51 -17.65 12.96
C ILE A 45 19.45 -17.83 14.15
N LYS A 46 19.91 -16.72 14.76
CA LYS A 46 20.87 -16.74 15.87
C LYS A 46 20.33 -17.47 17.10
N THR A 47 19.04 -17.26 17.42
CA THR A 47 18.38 -17.87 18.59
C THR A 47 17.73 -19.21 18.29
N LYS A 48 17.78 -19.68 17.04
CA LYS A 48 17.03 -20.85 16.52
C LYS A 48 15.51 -20.75 16.76
N ASN A 49 15.01 -19.54 17.00
CA ASN A 49 13.59 -19.28 17.19
C ASN A 49 12.93 -18.94 15.84
N TYR A 50 12.51 -19.98 15.12
CA TYR A 50 11.88 -19.83 13.81
C TYR A 50 10.48 -19.19 13.86
N ALA A 51 9.87 -19.01 15.05
CA ALA A 51 8.63 -18.25 15.17
C ALA A 51 8.82 -16.78 14.74
N LEU A 52 10.02 -16.22 14.92
CA LEU A 52 10.35 -14.86 14.47
C LEU A 52 10.35 -14.73 12.94
N LEU A 53 10.66 -15.81 12.21
CA LEU A 53 10.53 -15.85 10.75
C LEU A 53 9.06 -15.78 10.34
N ALA A 54 8.19 -16.59 10.98
CA ALA A 54 6.75 -16.58 10.70
C ALA A 54 6.13 -15.19 10.97
N ILE A 55 6.58 -14.49 12.02
CA ILE A 55 6.15 -13.13 12.32
C ILE A 55 6.62 -12.14 11.24
N ALA A 56 7.87 -12.24 10.77
CA ALA A 56 8.38 -11.39 9.70
C ALA A 56 7.58 -11.56 8.40
N PHE A 57 7.34 -12.81 7.98
CA PHE A 57 6.55 -13.11 6.78
C PHE A 57 5.07 -12.75 6.96
N GLY A 58 4.46 -13.11 8.09
CA GLY A 58 3.06 -12.79 8.39
C GLY A 58 2.81 -11.28 8.45
N GLY A 59 3.72 -10.52 9.05
CA GLY A 59 3.64 -9.06 9.15
C GLY A 59 3.63 -8.35 7.78
N SER A 60 4.35 -8.90 6.80
CA SER A 60 4.40 -8.34 5.44
C SER A 60 3.07 -8.40 4.68
N SER A 61 2.11 -9.24 5.09
CA SER A 61 0.76 -9.28 4.51
C SER A 61 -0.01 -7.96 4.66
N SER A 62 0.29 -7.18 5.71
CA SER A 62 -0.31 -5.85 5.92
C SER A 62 0.09 -4.85 4.82
N LEU A 63 1.32 -4.94 4.32
CA LEU A 63 1.79 -4.13 3.18
C LEU A 63 1.02 -4.47 1.92
N PHE A 64 0.71 -5.75 1.69
CA PHE A 64 -0.05 -6.19 0.52
C PHE A 64 -1.44 -5.53 0.45
N ILE A 65 -2.13 -5.39 1.58
CA ILE A 65 -3.44 -4.71 1.65
C ILE A 65 -3.29 -3.22 1.27
N LEU A 66 -2.24 -2.55 1.77
CA LEU A 66 -1.97 -1.14 1.45
C LEU A 66 -1.62 -0.95 -0.04
N PHE A 67 -0.80 -1.83 -0.60
CA PHE A 67 -0.47 -1.83 -2.04
C PHE A 67 -1.72 -2.05 -2.90
N SER A 68 -2.62 -2.97 -2.49
CA SER A 68 -3.87 -3.21 -3.20
C SER A 68 -4.78 -1.97 -3.21
N GLN A 69 -4.88 -1.26 -2.08
CA GLN A 69 -5.63 0.00 -1.99
C GLN A 69 -5.03 1.09 -2.89
N LEU A 70 -3.70 1.21 -2.90
CA LEU A 70 -2.99 2.17 -3.76
C LEU A 70 -3.19 1.83 -5.25
N SER A 71 -3.18 0.54 -5.61
CA SER A 71 -3.41 0.10 -6.99
C SER A 71 -4.83 0.42 -7.47
N LEU A 72 -5.85 0.19 -6.65
CA LEU A 72 -7.24 0.57 -6.96
C LEU A 72 -7.37 2.08 -7.16
N LEU A 73 -6.73 2.87 -6.30
CA LEU A 73 -6.73 4.33 -6.41
C LEU A 73 -6.02 4.81 -7.69
N ASN A 74 -4.89 4.19 -8.05
CA ASN A 74 -4.17 4.52 -9.28
C ASN A 74 -4.99 4.18 -10.53
N LYS A 75 -5.67 3.03 -10.55
CA LYS A 75 -6.54 2.62 -11.66
C LYS A 75 -7.68 3.62 -11.87
N GLU A 76 -8.29 4.09 -10.78
CA GLU A 76 -9.36 5.08 -10.83
C GLU A 76 -8.87 6.43 -11.39
N ILE A 77 -7.72 6.92 -10.90
CA ILE A 77 -7.12 8.17 -11.37
C ILE A 77 -6.82 8.08 -12.88
N PHE A 78 -6.13 7.01 -13.29
CA PHE A 78 -5.78 6.79 -14.70
C PHE A 78 -7.01 6.69 -15.60
N SER A 79 -8.06 5.99 -15.17
CA SER A 79 -9.30 5.87 -15.93
C SER A 79 -9.99 7.22 -16.14
N ARG A 80 -9.87 8.15 -15.19
CA ARG A 80 -10.49 9.48 -15.27
C ARG A 80 -9.65 10.47 -16.06
N GLU A 81 -8.33 10.42 -15.93
CA GLU A 81 -7.41 11.22 -16.76
C GLU A 81 -7.62 10.88 -18.24
N ASN A 82 -7.63 9.59 -18.61
CA ASN A 82 -7.88 9.18 -20.00
C ASN A 82 -9.27 9.57 -20.51
N LYS A 83 -10.31 9.44 -19.68
CA LYS A 83 -11.68 9.82 -20.07
C LYS A 83 -11.84 11.33 -20.26
N ASN A 84 -11.07 12.15 -19.53
CA ASN A 84 -11.04 13.59 -19.75
C ASN A 84 -10.34 13.94 -21.08
N SER A 85 -9.23 13.25 -21.40
CA SER A 85 -8.50 13.46 -22.65
C SER A 85 -9.29 13.07 -23.91
N GLU A 86 -10.20 12.10 -23.83
CA GLU A 86 -11.09 11.72 -24.95
C GLU A 86 -12.24 12.72 -25.17
N ASN A 87 -12.66 13.47 -24.15
CA ASN A 87 -13.75 14.46 -24.25
C ASN A 87 -13.26 15.86 -24.71
N GLU A 88 -11.94 16.06 -24.81
CA GLU A 88 -11.33 17.30 -25.31
C GLU A 88 -11.01 17.25 -26.83
N ILE A 89 -11.40 16.18 -27.54
CA ILE A 89 -11.22 15.96 -28.98
C ILE A 89 -12.55 16.13 -29.73
#